data_AF-A0A7J7K3D4-F1
#
_entry.id   AF-A0A7J7K3D4-F1
#
_cell.length_a   1.000
_cell.length_b   1.000
_cell.length_c   1.000
_cell.angle_alpha   90.00
_cell.angle_beta   90.00
_cell.angle_gamma   90.00
#
_symmetry.space_group_name_H-M   'P 1'
#
loop_
_entity.id
_entity.type
_entity.pdbx_description
1 polymer ?
#
loop_
_entity_poly.entity_id
_entity_poly.type
_entity_poly.pdbx_seq_one_letter_code
_entity_poly.pdbx_strand_id
1 'polypeptide(L)'
;MASLLLAFCVVILPVFASEPIPRGVSRAKGSFYKAGVPFKCLDGSQTIPFDQINDDYCDCADGSDEPGTSACRNGRFYCVNKGYKPESIPSSRL
;
A
#
# COMPACT_ATOMS: atom_id res chain seq x y z
N MET A 1 -10.77 -3.45 57.44
CA MET A 1 -9.96 -3.95 56.31
C MET A 1 -10.57 -3.39 55.03
N ALA A 2 -10.12 -2.21 54.61
CA ALA A 2 -10.63 -1.57 53.40
C ALA A 2 -10.02 -2.30 52.20
N SER A 3 -10.84 -3.10 51.51
CA SER A 3 -10.43 -3.76 50.27
C SER A 3 -10.43 -2.72 49.17
N LEU A 4 -9.26 -2.11 48.95
CA LEU A 4 -9.00 -1.21 47.83
C LEU A 4 -8.85 -2.09 46.58
N LEU A 5 -9.97 -2.42 45.94
CA LEU A 5 -9.95 -3.01 44.60
C LEU A 5 -9.43 -1.92 43.65
N LEU A 6 -8.13 -1.98 43.35
CA LEU A 6 -7.51 -1.25 42.24
C LEU A 6 -8.28 -1.61 40.98
N ALA A 7 -9.21 -0.73 40.58
CA ALA A 7 -9.79 -0.76 39.25
C ALA A 7 -8.65 -0.51 38.26
N PHE A 8 -8.07 -1.59 37.75
CA PHE A 8 -7.11 -1.56 36.66
C PHE A 8 -7.89 -1.03 35.46
N CYS A 9 -7.84 0.29 35.28
CA CYS A 9 -8.37 0.95 34.10
C CYS A 9 -7.51 0.43 32.95
N VAL A 10 -7.95 -0.64 32.29
CA VAL A 10 -7.35 -1.13 31.06
C VAL A 10 -7.61 -0.03 30.04
N VAL A 11 -6.70 0.92 29.97
CA VAL A 11 -6.66 1.91 28.90
C VAL A 11 -6.34 1.10 27.66
N ILE A 12 -7.37 0.66 26.94
CA ILE A 12 -7.22 0.09 25.61
C ILE A 12 -6.67 1.24 24.77
N LEU A 13 -5.34 1.35 24.67
CA LEU A 13 -4.71 2.24 23.71
C LEU A 13 -5.26 1.83 22.34
N PRO A 14 -5.87 2.75 21.57
CA PRO A 14 -6.27 2.42 20.21
C PRO A 14 -4.98 2.04 19.47
N VAL A 15 -4.86 0.75 19.14
CA VAL A 15 -3.83 0.28 18.23
C VAL A 15 -4.23 0.85 16.87
N PHE A 16 -3.65 1.99 16.49
CA PHE A 16 -3.79 2.55 15.16
C PHE A 16 -3.15 1.57 14.18
N ALA A 17 -3.95 0.68 13.59
CA ALA A 17 -3.51 -0.15 12.48
C ALA A 17 -3.20 0.79 11.31
N SER A 18 -1.95 0.80 10.85
CA SER A 18 -1.63 1.43 9.56
C SER A 18 -2.32 0.64 8.46
N GLU A 19 -3.01 1.31 7.52
CA GLU A 19 -3.59 0.62 6.37
C GLU A 19 -2.53 -0.24 5.66
N PRO A 20 -2.88 -1.47 5.25
CA PRO A 20 -1.97 -2.34 4.53
C PRO A 20 -1.63 -1.71 3.19
N ILE A 21 -0.34 -1.37 3.01
CA ILE A 21 0.18 -0.84 1.75
C ILE A 21 0.23 -1.98 0.72
N PRO A 22 -0.28 -1.78 -0.51
CA PRO A 22 -0.21 -2.80 -1.56
C PRO A 22 1.23 -3.25 -1.83
N ARG A 23 1.36 -4.52 -2.24
CA ARG A 23 2.66 -5.10 -2.61
C ARG A 23 3.33 -4.23 -3.67
N GLY A 24 4.64 -3.99 -3.53
CA GLY A 24 5.43 -3.23 -4.51
C GLY A 24 5.28 -1.71 -4.40
N VAL A 25 4.52 -1.20 -3.43
CA VAL A 25 4.44 0.24 -3.12
C VAL A 25 5.41 0.60 -1.99
N SER A 26 6.09 1.75 -2.11
CA SER A 26 6.95 2.27 -1.05
C SER A 26 6.13 2.93 0.06
N ARG A 27 6.67 2.95 1.30
CA ARG A 27 5.97 3.59 2.43
C ARG A 27 5.61 5.05 2.17
N ALA A 28 6.44 5.78 1.43
CA ALA A 28 6.19 7.17 1.07
C ALA A 28 5.02 7.35 0.08
N LYS A 29 4.72 6.32 -0.73
CA LYS A 29 3.61 6.33 -1.69
C LYS A 29 2.34 5.66 -1.16
N GLY A 30 2.39 5.01 0.00
CA GLY A 30 1.25 4.26 0.55
C GLY A 30 -0.02 5.09 0.70
N SER A 31 0.09 6.39 0.97
CA SER A 31 -1.06 7.29 1.13
C SER A 31 -1.89 7.50 -0.16
N PHE A 32 -1.36 7.16 -1.33
CA PHE A 32 -2.12 7.21 -2.59
C PHE A 32 -3.02 5.98 -2.79
N TYR A 33 -2.77 4.87 -2.07
CA TYR A 33 -3.47 3.61 -2.23
C TYR A 33 -4.36 3.33 -1.02
N LYS A 34 -5.46 4.09 -0.91
CA LYS A 34 -6.41 3.97 0.21
C LYS A 34 -7.54 3.01 -0.17
N ALA A 35 -7.71 1.96 0.61
CA ALA A 35 -8.79 1.01 0.36
C ALA A 35 -10.17 1.67 0.57
N GLY A 36 -11.17 1.21 -0.18
CA GLY A 36 -12.55 1.69 -0.04
C GLY A 36 -12.86 3.01 -0.78
N VAL A 37 -11.90 3.59 -1.49
CA VAL A 37 -12.14 4.70 -2.43
C VAL A 37 -11.56 4.36 -3.81
N PRO A 38 -12.14 4.88 -4.92
CA PRO A 38 -11.55 4.72 -6.24
C PRO A 38 -10.11 5.24 -6.29
N PHE A 39 -9.24 4.55 -7.00
CA PHE A 39 -7.85 4.95 -7.19
C PHE A 39 -7.73 5.90 -8.38
N LYS A 40 -7.03 7.01 -8.20
CA LYS A 40 -6.66 7.90 -9.31
C LYS A 40 -5.25 7.57 -9.74
N CYS A 41 -5.04 7.23 -11.02
CA CYS A 41 -3.71 7.04 -11.58
C CYS A 41 -2.81 8.24 -11.23
N LEU A 42 -1.53 7.99 -10.94
CA LEU A 42 -0.66 9.03 -10.37
C LEU A 42 -0.28 10.12 -11.39
N ASP A 43 -0.35 9.82 -12.68
CA ASP A 43 -0.30 10.79 -13.79
C ASP A 43 -1.60 11.62 -13.94
N GLY A 44 -2.67 11.24 -13.25
CA GLY A 44 -3.97 11.87 -13.29
C GLY A 44 -4.81 11.58 -14.54
N SER A 45 -4.42 10.60 -15.36
CA SER A 45 -5.09 10.23 -16.61
C SER A 45 -6.52 9.74 -16.41
N GLN A 46 -6.75 8.89 -15.40
CA GLN A 46 -8.06 8.33 -15.10
C GLN A 46 -8.21 7.94 -13.62
N THR A 47 -9.44 7.59 -13.25
CA THR A 47 -9.79 7.01 -11.95
C THR A 47 -10.40 5.65 -12.17
N ILE A 48 -9.90 4.64 -11.46
CA ILE A 48 -10.30 3.24 -11.56
C ILE A 48 -10.87 2.72 -10.21
N PRO A 49 -11.70 1.67 -10.24
CA PRO A 49 -12.05 0.91 -9.04
C PRO A 49 -10.79 0.41 -8.30
N PHE A 50 -10.81 0.39 -6.96
CA PHE A 50 -9.63 0.00 -6.17
C PHE A 50 -9.27 -1.49 -6.31
N ASP A 51 -10.24 -2.32 -6.67
CA ASP A 51 -10.05 -3.75 -6.96
C ASP A 51 -9.28 -4.02 -8.26
N GLN A 52 -9.06 -3.00 -9.09
CA GLN A 52 -8.13 -3.05 -10.24
C GLN A 52 -6.68 -2.80 -9.84
N ILE A 53 -6.38 -2.54 -8.56
CA ILE A 53 -4.99 -2.44 -8.09
C ILE A 53 -4.39 -3.84 -7.93
N ASN A 54 -3.31 -4.11 -8.67
CA ASN A 54 -2.64 -5.41 -8.73
C ASN A 54 -3.55 -6.55 -9.19
N ASP A 55 -4.39 -6.30 -10.19
CA ASP A 55 -5.28 -7.30 -10.77
C ASP A 55 -4.65 -8.04 -11.98
N ASP A 56 -3.37 -7.76 -12.26
CA ASP A 56 -2.58 -8.30 -13.38
C ASP A 56 -3.05 -7.78 -14.76
N TYR A 57 -3.74 -6.65 -14.79
CA TYR A 57 -4.09 -5.90 -15.98
C TYR A 57 -3.61 -4.45 -15.89
N CYS A 58 -3.19 -3.86 -17.01
CA CYS A 58 -2.61 -2.51 -17.02
C CYS A 58 -3.65 -1.47 -17.50
N ASP A 59 -4.29 -0.80 -16.55
CA ASP A 59 -5.30 0.24 -16.75
C ASP A 59 -4.71 1.65 -16.76
N CYS A 60 -3.70 1.93 -15.92
CA CYS A 60 -3.06 3.25 -15.89
C CYS A 60 -1.89 3.34 -16.87
N ALA A 61 -1.83 4.43 -17.65
CA ALA A 61 -0.73 4.65 -18.61
C ALA A 61 0.65 4.81 -17.93
N ASP A 62 0.67 5.28 -16.68
CA ASP A 62 1.88 5.39 -15.86
C ASP A 62 2.24 4.11 -15.09
N GLY A 63 1.40 3.07 -15.18
CA GLY A 63 1.53 1.78 -14.50
C GLY A 63 1.43 1.86 -12.98
N SER A 64 0.80 2.90 -12.45
CA SER A 64 0.66 3.10 -11.01
C SER A 64 -0.40 2.22 -10.35
N ASP A 65 -1.28 1.62 -11.13
CA ASP A 65 -2.24 0.59 -10.71
C ASP A 65 -1.59 -0.77 -10.42
N GLU A 66 -0.50 -1.08 -11.12
CA GLU A 66 0.17 -2.39 -11.06
C GLU A 66 1.58 -2.36 -10.40
N PRO A 67 1.74 -1.83 -9.17
CA PRO A 67 3.04 -1.75 -8.51
C PRO A 67 3.59 -3.12 -8.07
N GLY A 68 2.73 -4.13 -7.94
CA GLY A 68 2.97 -5.45 -7.37
C GLY A 68 2.94 -6.61 -8.37
N THR A 69 2.60 -6.34 -9.63
CA THR A 69 2.56 -7.32 -10.74
C THR A 69 3.53 -6.89 -11.85
N SER A 70 3.55 -7.63 -12.97
CA SER A 70 4.35 -7.30 -14.16
C SER A 70 3.51 -6.84 -15.35
N ALA A 71 2.23 -6.50 -15.14
CA ALA A 71 1.27 -6.23 -16.21
C ALA A 71 1.62 -4.96 -17.03
N CYS A 72 2.16 -3.92 -16.39
CA CYS A 72 2.55 -2.69 -17.07
C CYS A 72 4.01 -2.70 -17.56
N ARG A 73 4.23 -2.34 -18.83
CA ARG A 73 5.57 -2.30 -19.47
C ARG A 73 6.54 -1.35 -18.75
N ASN A 74 6.06 -0.19 -18.31
CA ASN A 74 6.80 0.82 -17.56
C ASN A 74 6.66 0.66 -16.03
N GLY A 75 6.06 -0.44 -15.57
CA GLY A 75 5.81 -0.71 -14.15
C GLY A 75 7.11 -0.79 -13.33
N ARG A 76 7.02 -0.36 -12.07
CA ARG A 76 8.13 -0.42 -11.11
C ARG A 76 7.71 -1.13 -9.84
N PHE A 77 8.51 -2.09 -9.40
CA PHE A 77 8.32 -2.81 -8.16
C PHE A 77 9.23 -2.24 -7.07
N TYR A 78 8.66 -1.88 -5.92
CA TYR A 78 9.44 -1.46 -4.75
C TYR A 78 9.86 -2.65 -3.89
N CYS A 79 11.16 -2.87 -3.81
CA CYS A 79 11.79 -3.83 -2.93
C CYS A 79 12.16 -3.17 -1.60
N VAL A 80 11.51 -3.59 -0.51
CA VAL A 80 11.87 -3.14 0.85
C VAL A 80 13.28 -3.58 1.22
N ASN A 81 13.74 -4.72 0.69
CA ASN A 81 15.07 -5.29 0.94
C ASN A 81 15.42 -5.31 2.45
N LYS A 82 14.62 -5.98 3.28
CA LYS A 82 14.82 -6.00 4.74
C LYS A 82 16.25 -6.44 5.10
N GLY A 83 16.98 -5.58 5.82
CA GLY A 83 18.39 -5.80 6.15
C GLY A 83 19.39 -5.28 5.11
N TYR A 84 18.91 -4.65 4.03
CA TYR A 84 19.70 -4.01 2.98
C TYR A 84 19.04 -2.70 2.54
N LYS A 85 19.65 -1.97 1.60
CA LYS A 85 19.08 -0.72 1.08
C LYS A 85 17.82 -1.02 0.24
N PRO A 86 16.71 -0.28 0.43
CA PRO A 86 15.54 -0.42 -0.41
C PRO A 86 15.87 0.02 -1.83
N GLU A 87 15.17 -0.57 -2.80
CA GLU A 87 15.40 -0.30 -4.21
C GLU A 87 14.10 -0.41 -4.98
N SER A 88 13.97 0.39 -6.04
CA SER A 88 12.90 0.22 -7.01
C SER A 88 13.48 -0.35 -8.29
N ILE A 89 12.91 -1.46 -8.75
CA ILE A 89 13.35 -2.17 -9.95
C ILE A 89 12.23 -2.17 -11.00
N PRO A 90 12.53 -2.40 -12.29
CA PRO A 90 11.50 -2.68 -13.28
C PRO A 90 10.64 -3.87 -12.85
N SER A 91 9.32 -3.76 -13.01
CA SER A 91 8.39 -4.86 -12.68
C SER A 91 8.46 -6.01 -13.70
N SER A 92 8.94 -5.73 -14.92
CA SER A 92 9.10 -6.70 -15.99
C SER A 92 10.52 -6.66 -16.58
N ARG A 93 10.86 -7.65 -17.41
CA ARG A 93 12.14 -7.73 -18.14
C ARG A 93 12.01 -7.26 -19.60
N LEU A 94 10.93 -6.55 -19.92
CA LEU A 94 10.60 -6.08 -21.26
C LEU A 94 11.29 -4.75 -21.59
#